data_AF-A0A6G6XCV8-F1
#
_entry.id   AF-A0A6G6XCV8-F1
#
_cell.length_a   1.000
_cell.length_b   1.000
_cell.length_c   1.000
_cell.angle_alpha   90.00
_cell.angle_beta   90.00
_cell.angle_gamma   90.00
#
_symmetry.space_group_name_H-M   'P 1'
#
loop_
_entity.id
_entity.type
_entity.pdbx_description
1 polymer ?
#
loop_
_entity_poly.entity_id
_entity_poly.type
_entity_poly.pdbx_seq_one_letter_code
_entity_poly.pdbx_strand_id
1 'polypeptide(L)'
;MQSNSEAARKLRQGPLARALAVHAPLHSANDNAESGASEAMLETALRHFAVHGLGAAHAARAEAEAAFLAGDRVACDRWLGICRLLDRRMALVAARSMEAAERPASA
;
A
#
# COMPACT_ATOMS: atom_id res chain seq x y z
N MET A 1 -40.69 17.66 18.11
CA MET A 1 -40.42 17.19 16.72
C MET A 1 -39.05 16.52 16.66
N GLN A 2 -38.90 15.35 17.28
CA GLN A 2 -37.65 14.55 17.30
C GLN A 2 -38.05 13.10 17.02
N SER A 3 -37.96 12.62 15.77
CA SER A 3 -38.16 11.18 15.50
C SER A 3 -37.70 10.66 14.11
N ASN A 4 -36.70 11.27 13.46
CA ASN A 4 -36.17 10.72 12.18
C ASN A 4 -34.69 10.32 12.19
N SER A 5 -33.89 10.71 13.20
CA SER A 5 -32.44 10.44 13.21
C SER A 5 -32.00 9.10 13.82
N GLU A 6 -32.81 8.43 14.63
CA GLU A 6 -32.38 7.20 15.31
C GLU A 6 -32.54 5.92 14.48
N ALA A 7 -33.52 5.87 13.57
CA ALA A 7 -33.81 4.67 12.76
C ALA A 7 -32.66 4.34 11.79
N ALA A 8 -31.98 5.35 11.25
CA ALA A 8 -30.86 5.17 10.32
C ALA A 8 -29.62 4.56 10.99
N ARG A 9 -29.42 4.78 12.30
CA ARG A 9 -28.25 4.27 13.02
C ARG A 9 -28.34 2.77 13.33
N LYS A 10 -29.55 2.25 13.56
CA LYS A 10 -29.77 0.81 13.86
C LYS A 10 -29.46 -0.12 12.68
N LEU A 11 -29.69 0.33 11.44
CA LEU A 11 -29.36 -0.44 10.23
C LEU A 11 -27.84 -0.67 10.04
N ARG A 12 -27.00 0.21 10.60
CA ARG A 12 -25.52 0.10 10.50
C ARG A 12 -24.92 -0.88 11.53
N GLN A 13 -25.69 -1.39 12.47
CA GLN A 13 -25.21 -2.23 13.59
C GLN A 13 -25.82 -3.65 13.61
N GLY A 14 -26.66 -4.00 12.64
CA GLY A 14 -27.31 -5.31 12.58
C GLY A 14 -26.39 -6.45 12.09
N PRO A 15 -26.74 -7.72 12.38
CA PRO A 15 -25.97 -8.89 11.93
C PRO A 15 -25.87 -8.98 10.40
N LEU A 16 -26.86 -8.48 9.65
CA LEU A 16 -26.81 -8.39 8.19
C LEU A 16 -25.74 -7.41 7.69
N ALA A 17 -25.51 -6.29 8.38
CA ALA A 17 -24.43 -5.37 8.04
C ALA A 17 -23.05 -6.03 8.22
N ARG A 18 -22.93 -6.94 9.19
CA ARG A 18 -21.70 -7.70 9.47
C ARG A 18 -21.48 -8.83 8.48
N ALA A 19 -22.53 -9.53 8.07
CA ALA A 19 -22.46 -10.55 7.02
C ALA A 19 -22.09 -9.94 5.65
N LEU A 20 -22.60 -8.75 5.33
CA LEU A 20 -22.24 -8.02 4.11
C LEU A 20 -20.81 -7.44 4.17
N ALA A 21 -20.30 -7.07 5.35
CA ALA A 21 -18.90 -6.65 5.53
C ALA A 21 -17.91 -7.81 5.35
N VAL A 22 -18.30 -9.04 5.69
CA VAL A 22 -17.49 -10.26 5.46
C VAL A 22 -17.38 -10.57 3.96
N HIS A 23 -18.38 -10.19 3.17
CA HIS A 23 -18.41 -10.31 1.70
C HIS A 23 -18.12 -8.99 0.99
N ALA A 24 -17.36 -8.08 1.61
CA ALA A 24 -16.75 -7.01 0.85
C ALA A 24 -15.93 -7.66 -0.29
N PRO A 25 -16.21 -7.36 -1.56
CA PRO A 25 -15.44 -7.93 -2.65
C PRO A 25 -13.97 -7.63 -2.38
N LEU A 26 -13.15 -8.68 -2.38
CA LEU A 26 -11.70 -8.51 -2.40
C LEU A 26 -11.43 -7.54 -3.55
N HIS A 27 -10.85 -6.38 -3.21
CA HIS A 27 -10.51 -5.34 -4.17
C HIS A 27 -9.85 -6.02 -5.36
N SER A 28 -10.33 -5.76 -6.59
CA SER A 28 -9.74 -6.42 -7.74
C SER A 28 -8.25 -6.10 -7.75
N ALA A 29 -7.40 -7.06 -8.06
CA ALA A 29 -5.95 -6.81 -8.12
C ALA A 29 -5.60 -5.71 -9.14
N ASN A 30 -6.54 -5.38 -10.05
CA ASN A 30 -6.42 -4.35 -11.07
C ASN A 30 -7.12 -3.03 -10.73
N ASP A 31 -7.82 -2.93 -9.60
CA ASP A 31 -8.39 -1.67 -9.11
C ASP A 31 -7.28 -0.82 -8.49
N ASN A 32 -6.28 -0.47 -9.30
CA ASN A 32 -5.17 0.41 -8.91
C ASN A 32 -5.55 1.90 -9.06
N ALA A 33 -6.85 2.18 -9.17
CA ALA A 33 -7.43 3.47 -9.56
C ALA A 33 -7.11 4.64 -8.61
N GLU A 34 -6.60 4.37 -7.41
CA GLU A 34 -6.28 5.40 -6.42
C GLU A 34 -4.78 5.68 -6.25
N SER A 35 -3.89 5.07 -7.06
CA SER A 35 -2.48 5.46 -6.98
C SER A 35 -2.29 6.80 -7.69
N GLY A 36 -2.38 7.90 -6.95
CA GLY A 36 -1.97 9.25 -7.38
C GLY A 36 -0.46 9.37 -7.67
N ALA A 37 0.14 8.32 -8.25
CA ALA A 37 1.52 8.32 -8.68
C ALA A 37 1.69 9.29 -9.85
N SER A 38 2.73 10.12 -9.77
CA SER A 38 3.10 11.00 -10.87
C SER A 38 3.45 10.16 -12.11
N GLU A 39 3.14 10.68 -13.30
CA GLU A 39 3.51 10.10 -14.59
C GLU A 39 5.02 9.77 -14.67
N ALA A 40 5.88 10.62 -14.09
CA ALA A 40 7.33 10.38 -14.00
C ALA A 40 7.69 9.15 -13.16
N MET A 41 6.89 8.84 -12.12
CA MET A 41 7.09 7.65 -11.28
C MET A 41 6.65 6.39 -12.03
N LEU A 42 5.54 6.46 -12.78
CA LEU A 42 5.09 5.37 -13.65
C LEU A 42 6.12 5.09 -14.74
N GLU A 43 6.63 6.11 -15.42
CA GLU A 43 7.68 5.97 -16.43
C GLU A 43 8.93 5.29 -15.83
N THR A 44 9.38 5.74 -14.67
CA THR A 44 10.52 5.14 -13.97
C THR A 44 10.26 3.67 -13.66
N ALA A 45 9.07 3.32 -13.16
CA ALA A 45 8.69 1.95 -12.85
C ALA A 45 8.68 1.06 -14.11
N LEU A 46 8.17 1.58 -15.23
CA LEU A 46 8.17 0.85 -16.51
C LEU A 46 9.58 0.66 -17.07
N ARG A 47 10.46 1.66 -16.99
CA ARG A 47 11.88 1.52 -17.35
C ARG A 47 12.57 0.48 -16.48
N HIS A 48 12.30 0.49 -15.18
CA HIS A 48 12.83 -0.50 -14.24
C HIS A 48 12.32 -1.92 -14.57
N PHE A 49 11.03 -2.04 -14.91
CA PHE A 49 10.44 -3.29 -15.37
C PHE A 49 11.07 -3.79 -16.67
N ALA A 50 11.37 -2.91 -17.62
CA ALA A 50 12.04 -3.29 -18.86
C ALA A 50 13.44 -3.88 -18.63
N VAL A 51 14.15 -3.46 -17.58
CA VAL A 51 15.48 -3.98 -17.23
C VAL A 51 15.40 -5.31 -16.48
N HIS A 52 14.50 -5.43 -15.50
CA HIS A 52 14.47 -6.56 -14.56
C HIS A 52 13.35 -7.57 -14.81
N GLY A 53 12.41 -7.27 -15.70
CA GLY A 53 11.23 -8.10 -16.00
C GLY A 53 10.41 -8.40 -14.75
N LEU A 54 9.96 -9.65 -14.60
CA LEU A 54 9.17 -10.10 -13.43
C LEU A 54 9.90 -9.91 -12.08
N GLY A 55 11.23 -9.78 -12.09
CA GLY A 55 12.04 -9.50 -10.90
C GLY A 55 12.03 -8.04 -10.46
N ALA A 56 11.46 -7.12 -11.24
CA ALA A 56 11.57 -5.67 -11.01
C ALA A 56 11.03 -5.21 -9.66
N ALA A 57 9.93 -5.78 -9.18
CA ALA A 57 9.38 -5.42 -7.89
C ALA A 57 10.32 -5.84 -6.74
N HIS A 58 11.00 -6.99 -6.87
CA HIS A 58 11.99 -7.44 -5.89
C HIS A 58 13.24 -6.56 -5.92
N ALA A 59 13.70 -6.17 -7.11
CA ALA A 59 14.82 -5.24 -7.27
C ALA A 59 14.51 -3.88 -6.64
N ALA A 60 13.33 -3.30 -6.92
CA ALA A 60 12.89 -2.04 -6.31
C ALA A 60 12.79 -2.14 -4.79
N ARG A 61 12.33 -3.27 -4.24
CA ARG A 61 12.34 -3.51 -2.79
C ARG A 61 13.76 -3.51 -2.23
N ALA A 62 14.71 -4.19 -2.88
CA ALA A 62 16.10 -4.24 -2.42
C ALA A 62 16.74 -2.85 -2.42
N GLU A 63 16.47 -2.03 -3.43
CA GLU A 63 16.92 -0.64 -3.49
C GLU A 63 16.30 0.22 -2.38
N ALA A 64 15.02 0.01 -2.05
CA ALA A 64 14.37 0.68 -0.92
C ALA A 64 15.01 0.28 0.42
N GLU A 65 15.31 -1.01 0.61
CA GLU A 65 16.01 -1.52 1.80
C GLU A 65 17.43 -0.93 1.92
N ALA A 66 18.16 -0.87 0.81
CA ALA A 66 19.49 -0.25 0.78
C ALA A 66 19.44 1.24 1.13
N ALA A 67 18.49 1.98 0.55
CA ALA A 67 18.30 3.40 0.85
C ALA A 67 17.88 3.64 2.32
N PHE A 68 17.00 2.79 2.85
CA PHE A 68 16.60 2.82 4.25
C PHE A 68 17.80 2.62 5.19
N LEU A 69 18.65 1.61 4.92
CA LEU A 69 19.86 1.35 5.68
C LEU A 69 20.89 2.49 5.57
N ALA A 70 20.94 3.17 4.43
CA ALA A 70 21.77 4.35 4.22
C ALA A 70 21.20 5.63 4.87
N GLY A 71 19.98 5.59 5.43
CA GLY A 71 19.28 6.75 5.99
C GLY A 71 18.71 7.71 4.94
N ASP A 72 18.75 7.36 3.65
CA ASP A 72 18.16 8.17 2.58
C ASP A 72 16.67 7.87 2.46
N ARG A 73 15.88 8.66 3.21
CA ARG A 73 14.42 8.54 3.23
C ARG A 73 13.78 8.89 1.89
N VAL A 74 14.34 9.85 1.15
CA VAL A 74 13.79 10.27 -0.15
C VAL A 74 13.97 9.16 -1.18
N ALA A 75 15.15 8.56 -1.24
CA ALA A 75 15.39 7.42 -2.13
C ALA A 75 14.56 6.20 -1.70
N CYS A 76 14.45 5.94 -0.38
CA CYS A 76 13.63 4.85 0.14
C CYS A 76 12.16 5.02 -0.29
N ASP A 77 11.55 6.18 -0.06
CA ASP A 77 10.17 6.46 -0.43
C ASP A 77 9.93 6.35 -1.93
N ARG A 78 10.90 6.82 -2.74
CA ARG A 78 10.86 6.69 -4.20
C ARG A 78 10.84 5.22 -4.63
N TRP A 79 11.74 4.41 -4.09
CA TRP A 79 11.81 2.99 -4.42
C TRP A 79 10.61 2.20 -3.90
N LEU A 80 10.06 2.54 -2.74
CA LEU A 80 8.79 2.00 -2.26
C LEU A 80 7.61 2.41 -3.16
N GLY A 81 7.63 3.63 -3.71
CA GLY A 81 6.64 4.08 -4.70
C GLY A 81 6.67 3.23 -5.97
N ILE A 82 7.86 3.00 -6.53
CA ILE A 82 8.06 2.12 -7.70
C ILE A 82 7.64 0.69 -7.37
N CYS A 83 8.07 0.15 -6.23
CA CYS A 83 7.67 -1.18 -5.76
C CYS A 83 6.15 -1.28 -5.62
N ARG A 84 5.47 -0.23 -5.14
CA ARG A 84 4.00 -0.21 -4.99
C ARG A 84 3.26 -0.22 -6.33
N LEU A 85 3.80 0.44 -7.36
CA LEU A 85 3.22 0.41 -8.71
C LEU A 85 3.33 -0.98 -9.35
N LEU A 86 4.39 -1.73 -9.04
CA LEU A 86 4.64 -3.07 -9.59
C LEU A 86 3.99 -4.18 -8.74
N ASP A 87 4.08 -4.07 -7.42
CA ASP A 87 3.53 -5.00 -6.43
C ASP A 87 3.19 -4.27 -5.12
N ARG A 88 1.93 -3.87 -4.99
CA ARG A 88 1.40 -3.16 -3.80
C ARG A 88 1.60 -3.96 -2.51
N ARG A 89 1.44 -5.29 -2.54
CA ARG A 89 1.53 -6.12 -1.33
C ARG A 89 2.96 -6.17 -0.82
N MET A 90 3.91 -6.38 -1.72
CA MET A 90 5.33 -6.40 -1.34
C MET A 90 5.80 -5.06 -0.79
N ALA A 91 5.40 -3.94 -1.42
CA ALA A 91 5.71 -2.61 -0.90
C ALA A 91 5.17 -2.37 0.52
N LEU A 92 3.95 -2.84 0.80
CA LEU A 92 3.37 -2.76 2.15
C LEU A 92 4.14 -3.59 3.18
N VAL A 93 4.57 -4.80 2.82
CA VAL A 93 5.37 -5.66 3.70
C VAL A 93 6.75 -5.04 3.97
N ALA A 94 7.41 -4.51 2.94
CA ALA A 94 8.69 -3.83 3.07
C ALA A 94 8.58 -2.60 3.99
N ALA A 95 7.60 -1.72 3.74
CA ALA A 95 7.38 -0.52 4.56
C ALA A 95 7.16 -0.87 6.05
N ARG A 96 6.33 -1.88 6.34
CA ARG A 96 6.11 -2.34 7.73
C ARG A 96 7.37 -2.88 8.39
N SER A 97 8.21 -3.58 7.63
CA SER A 97 9.46 -4.15 8.14
C SER A 97 10.45 -3.03 8.50
N MET A 98 10.52 -1.98 7.67
CA MET A 98 11.33 -0.79 7.91
C MET A 98 10.81 0.03 9.11
N GLU A 99 9.51 0.24 9.21
CA GLU A 99 8.89 0.90 10.38
C GLU A 99 9.15 0.13 11.69
N ALA A 100 9.14 -1.20 11.65
CA ALA A 100 9.48 -2.03 12.79
C ALA A 100 10.97 -1.93 13.16
N ALA A 101 11.86 -1.81 12.17
CA ALA A 101 13.29 -1.62 12.38
C ALA A 101 13.63 -0.21 12.92
N GLU A 102 12.87 0.81 12.49
CA GLU A 102 13.04 2.20 12.94
C GLU A 102 12.56 2.44 14.38
N ARG A 103 11.69 1.56 14.90
CA ARG A 103 11.21 1.63 16.28
C ARG A 103 12.12 0.75 17.15
N PRO A 104 13.23 1.26 17.73
CA PRO A 104 14.04 0.44 18.62
C PRO A 104 13.15 0.02 19.80
N ALA A 105 13.21 -1.27 20.14
CA ALA A 105 12.56 -1.78 21.34
C ALA A 105 12.96 -0.88 22.52
N SER A 106 12.00 -0.19 23.13
CA SER A 106 12.21 0.50 24.40
C SER A 106 12.82 -0.51 25.37
N ALA A 107 14.10 -0.31 25.68
CA ALA A 107 14.78 -0.89 26.82
C ALA A 107 14.54 -0.03 28.06
#